data_AF-A0A966TPH8-F1
#
_entry.id   AF-A0A966TPH8-F1
#
_cell.length_a   1.000
_cell.length_b   1.000
_cell.length_c   1.000
_cell.angle_alpha   90.00
_cell.angle_beta   90.00
_cell.angle_gamma   90.00
#
_symmetry.space_group_name_H-M   'P 1'
#
loop_
_entity.id
_entity.type
_entity.pdbx_description
1 polymer ?
#
loop_
_entity_poly.entity_id
_entity_poly.type
_entity_poly.pdbx_seq_one_letter_code
_entity_poly.pdbx_strand_id
1 'polypeptide(L)'
;MLLPKAVLFDLDGTLIDSAPDLGAAADKMRTDRGLPSLEYALYRPMAGSGARGMLHVAFGMTEAHADYEDFKNEFLNNYQQAMTVKTTV
;
A
#
# COMPACT_ATOMS: atom_id res chain seq x y z
N MET A 1 25.87 28.62 -13.90
CA MET A 1 24.94 27.84 -13.07
C MET A 1 25.63 26.53 -12.71
N LEU A 2 25.71 26.17 -11.43
CA LEU A 2 26.23 24.85 -11.01
C LEU A 2 25.09 23.84 -11.11
N LEU A 3 25.32 22.72 -11.79
CA LEU A 3 24.36 21.61 -11.85
C LEU A 3 24.48 20.74 -10.59
N PRO A 4 23.38 20.12 -10.13
CA PRO A 4 23.41 19.19 -9.00
C PRO A 4 24.30 17.98 -9.31
N LYS A 5 25.07 17.53 -8.32
CA LYS A 5 25.95 16.35 -8.44
C LYS A 5 25.20 15.02 -8.38
N ALA A 6 23.98 15.02 -7.83
CA ALA A 6 23.08 13.87 -7.76
C ALA A 6 21.63 14.34 -7.60
N VAL A 7 20.70 13.49 -8.01
CA VAL A 7 19.25 13.63 -7.77
C VAL A 7 18.76 12.32 -7.18
N LEU A 8 18.01 12.39 -6.09
CA LEU A 8 17.34 11.24 -5.47
C LEU A 8 15.84 11.38 -5.75
N PHE A 9 15.26 10.36 -6.34
CA PHE A 9 13.83 10.24 -6.51
C PHE A 9 13.30 9.23 -5.52
N ASP A 10 12.20 9.58 -4.85
CA ASP A 10 11.33 8.54 -4.33
C ASP A 10 10.72 7.80 -5.51
N LEU A 11 10.60 6.47 -5.42
CA LEU A 11 10.04 5.69 -6.51
C LEU A 11 8.51 5.79 -6.44
N ASP A 12 7.95 5.39 -5.30
CA ASP A 12 6.52 5.33 -5.02
C ASP A 12 5.90 6.72 -4.84
N GLY A 13 4.81 7.00 -5.55
CA GLY A 13 4.10 8.28 -5.43
C GLY A 13 4.84 9.49 -6.04
N THR A 14 6.00 9.27 -6.66
CA THR A 14 6.72 10.29 -7.44
C THR A 14 6.94 9.84 -8.88
N LEU A 15 7.66 8.73 -9.10
CA LEU A 15 7.94 8.21 -10.44
C LEU A 15 6.95 7.15 -10.90
N ILE A 16 6.28 6.46 -9.96
CA ILE A 16 5.26 5.46 -10.26
C ILE A 16 3.99 5.69 -9.45
N ASP A 17 2.83 5.38 -10.03
CA ASP A 17 1.57 5.27 -9.31
C ASP A 17 1.40 3.82 -8.80
N SER A 18 1.92 3.55 -7.61
CA SER A 18 1.79 2.26 -6.91
C SER A 18 0.51 2.15 -6.07
N ALA A 19 -0.30 3.20 -5.98
CA ALA A 19 -1.52 3.20 -5.17
C ALA A 19 -2.49 2.06 -5.54
N PRO A 20 -2.69 1.70 -6.83
CA PRO A 20 -3.56 0.58 -7.21
C PRO A 20 -3.13 -0.76 -6.61
N ASP A 21 -1.83 -1.09 -6.64
CA ASP A 21 -1.33 -2.37 -6.12
C ASP A 21 -1.25 -2.39 -4.59
N LEU A 22 -0.96 -1.25 -3.95
CA LEU A 22 -1.08 -1.10 -2.49
C LEU A 22 -2.51 -1.36 -2.01
N GLY A 23 -3.50 -0.75 -2.65
CA GLY A 23 -4.91 -0.97 -2.32
C GLY A 23 -5.34 -2.42 -2.57
N ALA A 24 -4.90 -3.01 -3.69
CA ALA A 24 -5.22 -4.40 -4.03
C ALA A 24 -4.63 -5.40 -3.03
N ALA A 25 -3.41 -5.17 -2.53
CA ALA A 25 -2.78 -6.03 -1.53
C ALA A 25 -3.57 -6.08 -0.21
N ALA A 26 -4.12 -4.94 0.23
CA ALA A 26 -4.92 -4.86 1.44
C ALA A 26 -6.35 -5.37 1.26
N ASP A 27 -6.98 -5.10 0.11
CA ASP A 27 -8.30 -5.63 -0.21
C ASP A 27 -8.27 -7.16 -0.41
N LYS A 28 -7.17 -7.70 -0.94
CA LYS A 28 -6.92 -9.14 -0.97
C LYS A 28 -7.00 -9.76 0.42
N MET A 29 -6.37 -9.15 1.43
CA MET A 29 -6.44 -9.65 2.81
C MET A 29 -7.88 -9.72 3.35
N ARG A 30 -8.75 -8.77 2.94
CA ARG A 30 -10.18 -8.76 3.30
C ARG A 30 -10.91 -9.91 2.63
N THR A 31 -10.77 -10.04 1.32
CA THR A 31 -11.48 -11.05 0.52
C THR A 31 -11.04 -12.47 0.87
N ASP A 32 -9.75 -12.70 1.15
CA ASP A 32 -9.23 -13.99 1.63
C ASP A 32 -9.84 -14.39 2.99
N ARG A 33 -10.27 -13.42 3.80
CA ARG A 33 -10.97 -13.62 5.08
C ARG A 33 -12.50 -13.65 4.94
N GLY A 34 -13.03 -13.64 3.71
CA GLY A 34 -14.46 -13.63 3.44
C GLY A 34 -15.17 -12.31 3.74
N LEU A 35 -14.41 -11.22 3.96
CA LEU A 35 -14.98 -9.89 4.12
C LEU A 35 -15.30 -9.28 2.76
N PRO A 36 -16.33 -8.42 2.64
CA PRO A 36 -16.60 -7.70 1.41
C PRO A 36 -15.41 -6.85 0.96
N SER A 37 -15.14 -6.84 -0.34
CA SER A 37 -14.16 -5.93 -0.94
C SER A 37 -14.56 -4.47 -0.70
N LEU A 38 -13.57 -3.61 -0.54
CA LEU A 38 -13.75 -2.16 -0.45
C LEU A 38 -13.37 -1.48 -1.77
N GLU A 39 -14.03 -0.36 -2.06
CA GLU A 39 -13.71 0.41 -3.25
C GLU A 39 -12.28 0.95 -3.20
N TYR A 40 -11.56 0.85 -4.33
CA TYR A 40 -10.21 1.40 -4.48
C TYR A 40 -10.09 2.87 -4.06
N ALA A 41 -11.14 3.66 -4.28
CA ALA A 41 -11.21 5.08 -3.92
C ALA A 41 -10.98 5.33 -2.41
N LEU A 42 -11.24 4.35 -1.55
CA LEU A 42 -10.99 4.45 -0.11
C LEU A 42 -9.49 4.28 0.23
N TYR A 43 -8.76 3.49 -0.57
CA TYR A 43 -7.33 3.23 -0.37
C TYR A 43 -6.45 4.34 -0.94
N ARG A 44 -6.80 4.89 -2.11
CA ARG A 44 -5.95 5.86 -2.84
C ARG A 44 -5.45 7.02 -1.98
N PRO A 45 -6.28 7.70 -1.16
CA PRO A 45 -5.81 8.81 -0.32
C PRO A 45 -4.77 8.40 0.73
N MET A 46 -4.75 7.12 1.09
CA MET A 46 -3.88 6.57 2.13
C MET A 46 -2.60 5.92 1.60
N ALA A 47 -2.40 5.89 0.27
CA ALA A 47 -1.23 5.25 -0.36
C ALA A 47 0.11 5.76 0.19
N GLY A 48 0.23 7.08 0.39
CA GLY A 48 1.45 7.68 0.97
C GLY A 48 1.72 7.32 2.43
N SER A 49 0.78 6.68 3.12
CA SER A 49 0.98 6.11 4.47
C SER A 49 1.38 4.63 4.46
N GLY A 50 1.54 4.02 3.28
CA GLY A 50 1.94 2.62 3.12
C GLY A 50 1.06 1.65 3.91
N ALA A 51 1.68 0.61 4.47
CA ALA A 51 0.98 -0.45 5.24
C ALA A 51 0.08 0.11 6.34
N ARG A 52 0.51 1.15 7.06
CA ARG A 52 -0.29 1.78 8.12
C ARG A 52 -1.61 2.32 7.58
N GLY A 53 -1.56 3.04 6.47
CA GLY A 53 -2.76 3.57 5.82
C GLY A 53 -3.65 2.46 5.27
N MET A 54 -3.04 1.48 4.61
CA MET A 54 -3.76 0.36 3.99
C MET A 54 -4.49 -0.51 5.02
N LEU A 55 -3.84 -0.87 6.13
CA LEU A 55 -4.44 -1.66 7.22
C LEU A 55 -5.50 -0.88 7.98
N HIS A 56 -5.34 0.44 8.12
CA HIS A 56 -6.37 1.29 8.68
C HIS A 56 -7.64 1.28 7.84
N VAL A 57 -7.54 1.45 6.51
CA VAL A 57 -8.71 1.39 5.61
C VAL A 57 -9.31 -0.01 5.61
N ALA A 58 -8.47 -1.05 5.50
CA ALA A 58 -8.94 -2.42 5.35
C ALA A 58 -9.58 -2.99 6.61
N PHE A 59 -9.13 -2.60 7.82
CA PHE A 59 -9.53 -3.26 9.06
C PHE A 59 -9.84 -2.30 10.23
N GLY A 60 -9.71 -0.99 10.04
CA GLY A 60 -9.73 -0.02 11.15
C GLY A 60 -8.53 -0.20 12.09
N MET A 61 -7.51 -0.94 11.66
CA MET A 61 -6.38 -1.34 12.50
C MET A 61 -5.38 -0.18 12.65
N THR A 62 -4.81 -0.04 13.85
CA THR A 62 -3.73 0.90 14.14
C THR A 62 -2.50 0.13 14.63
N GLU A 63 -1.36 0.82 14.68
CA GLU A 63 -0.09 0.26 15.17
C GLU A 63 -0.14 -0.22 16.62
N ALA A 64 -1.18 0.18 17.38
CA ALA A 64 -1.40 -0.28 18.76
C ALA A 64 -2.12 -1.64 18.86
N HIS A 65 -2.62 -2.18 17.75
CA HIS A 65 -3.28 -3.47 17.73
C HIS A 65 -2.26 -4.60 17.92
N ALA A 66 -2.58 -5.60 18.76
CA ALA A 66 -1.66 -6.69 19.09
C ALA A 66 -1.15 -7.45 17.84
N ASP A 67 -2.05 -7.67 16.88
CA ASP A 67 -1.74 -8.40 15.64
C ASP A 67 -1.20 -7.51 14.50
N TYR A 68 -0.90 -6.23 14.75
CA TYR A 68 -0.56 -5.28 13.68
C TYR A 68 0.66 -5.71 12.86
N GLU A 69 1.73 -6.17 13.52
CA GLU A 69 2.96 -6.57 12.80
C GLU A 69 2.74 -7.82 11.93
N ASP A 70 1.90 -8.76 12.36
CA ASP A 70 1.54 -9.93 11.55
C ASP A 70 0.73 -9.52 10.31
N PHE A 71 -0.26 -8.65 10.48
CA PHE A 71 -1.05 -8.11 9.37
C PHE A 71 -0.20 -7.28 8.40
N LYS A 72 0.75 -6.52 8.92
CA LYS A 72 1.70 -5.74 8.12
C LYS A 72 2.62 -6.65 7.32
N ASN A 73 3.14 -7.72 7.91
CA ASN A 73 3.96 -8.70 7.19
C ASN A 73 3.18 -9.39 6.07
N GLU A 74 1.93 -9.78 6.34
CA GLU A 74 1.04 -10.33 5.31
C GLU A 74 0.77 -9.33 4.19
N PHE A 75 0.45 -8.08 4.54
CA PHE A 75 0.25 -7.00 3.58
C PHE A 75 1.48 -6.83 2.67
N LEU A 76 2.68 -6.77 3.27
CA LEU A 76 3.93 -6.60 2.53
C LEU A 76 4.19 -7.80 1.60
N ASN A 77 3.91 -9.02 2.06
CA ASN A 77 4.01 -10.20 1.23
C ASN A 77 3.05 -10.13 0.03
N ASN A 78 1.78 -9.77 0.26
CA ASN A 78 0.79 -9.62 -0.80
C ASN A 78 1.20 -8.54 -1.80
N TYR A 79 1.68 -7.39 -1.32
CA TYR A 79 2.15 -6.30 -2.17
C TYR A 79 3.36 -6.74 -2.99
N GLN A 80 4.37 -7.34 -2.38
CA GLN A 80 5.59 -7.80 -3.07
C GLN A 80 5.28 -8.77 -4.22
N GLN A 81 4.28 -9.64 -4.07
CA GLN A 81 3.88 -10.59 -5.12
C GLN A 81 3.15 -9.94 -6.30
N ALA A 82 2.66 -8.71 -6.15
CA ALA A 82 1.79 -8.05 -7.12
C ALA A 82 2.17 -6.59 -7.42
N MET A 83 3.32 -6.10 -6.96
CA MET A 83 3.65 -4.66 -6.96
C MET A 83 3.83 -4.01 -8.35
N THR A 84 3.82 -4.80 -9.43
CA THR A 84 3.94 -4.33 -10.81
C THR A 84 2.75 -4.73 -11.68
N VAL A 85 1.64 -5.18 -11.08
CA VAL A 85 0.49 -5.71 -11.83
C VAL A 85 -0.39 -4.57 -12.34
N LYS A 86 -0.62 -3.56 -11.50
CA LYS A 86 -1.43 -2.37 -11.81
C LYS A 86 -0.64 -1.07 -11.70
N THR A 87 0.56 -1.11 -11.13
CA THR A 87 1.48 0.03 -11.08
C THR A 87 1.79 0.55 -12.50
N THR A 88 1.71 1.87 -12.67
CA THR A 88 2.05 2.57 -13.91
C THR A 88 3.11 3.65 -13.67
N VAL A 89 3.82 4.04 -14.73
CA VAL A 89 4.75 5.19 -14.75
C VAL A 89 4.00 6.44 -15.19
#